data_AF-A0A958Y7I1-F1
#
_entry.id   AF-A0A958Y7I1-F1
#
_cell.length_a   1.000
_cell.length_b   1.000
_cell.length_c   1.000
_cell.angle_alpha   90.00
_cell.angle_beta   90.00
_cell.angle_gamma   90.00
#
_symmetry.space_group_name_H-M   'P 1'
#
loop_
_entity.id
_entity.type
_entity.pdbx_description
1 polymer ?
#
loop_
_entity_poly.entity_id
_entity_poly.type
_entity_poly.pdbx_seq_one_letter_code
_entity_poly.pdbx_strand_id
1 'polypeptide(L)'
;TKGRAGLPGASASFYFYNPTTVAYGKNEFIKIWGDRPLEDNWRWSNKRRQNNKQQDSETSGDVSEDELLDPQFYISKIPTEEKDIDSIAKERNDAYYQLAIIYKEKFKEYKLSKDKLKQLLANNPEEKYIVPAKYNLYKVYELLGENSEAEIVKNQIISEHPESRYAQILSNPELASSEDFESPENVYNKLYQQFEEQKYQAVIDNCDKYISAFDGDPLVPKFELLKA
;
A
#
# COMPACT_ATOMS: atom_id res chain seq x y z
N THR A 1 80.27 -4.03 -2.99
CA THR A 1 79.97 -2.99 -4.00
C THR A 1 78.73 -3.46 -4.74
N LYS A 2 77.59 -2.76 -4.85
CA LYS A 2 77.18 -1.36 -4.70
C LYS A 2 75.76 -1.35 -4.14
N GLY A 3 75.46 -0.41 -3.26
CA GLY A 3 74.09 0.02 -3.02
C GLY A 3 73.56 0.81 -4.23
N ARG A 4 72.24 0.83 -4.38
CA ARG A 4 71.56 1.87 -5.14
C ARG A 4 70.33 2.31 -4.36
N ALA A 5 70.43 3.53 -3.84
CA ALA A 5 69.34 4.28 -3.27
C ALA A 5 68.27 4.58 -4.34
N GLY A 6 67.01 4.49 -3.94
CA GLY A 6 65.88 5.16 -4.56
C GLY A 6 64.91 5.60 -3.46
N LEU A 7 64.79 6.91 -3.23
CA LEU A 7 63.67 7.55 -2.54
C LEU A 7 62.73 8.14 -3.61
N PRO A 8 61.50 8.57 -3.30
CA PRO A 8 60.47 7.98 -2.43
C PRO A 8 59.15 7.87 -3.23
N GLY A 9 58.68 6.66 -3.52
CA GLY A 9 57.43 6.44 -4.25
C GLY A 9 56.47 5.67 -3.37
N ALA A 10 55.33 6.29 -3.03
CA ALA A 10 54.27 5.73 -2.22
C ALA A 10 53.83 4.34 -2.71
N SER A 11 54.42 3.29 -2.15
CA SER A 11 53.76 2.00 -2.09
C SER A 11 52.51 2.23 -1.26
N ALA A 12 51.33 2.10 -1.89
CA ALA A 12 50.07 2.12 -1.17
C ALA A 12 50.12 0.98 -0.14
N SER A 13 50.50 1.33 1.09
CA SER A 13 50.58 0.39 2.20
C SER A 13 49.20 -0.23 2.30
N PHE A 14 49.14 -1.56 2.16
CA PHE A 14 47.88 -2.30 2.16
C PHE A 14 47.02 -1.81 3.33
N TYR A 15 45.71 -1.60 3.07
CA TYR A 15 44.77 -0.91 3.96
C TYR A 15 44.91 -1.30 5.45
N PHE A 16 45.17 -2.58 5.71
CA PHE A 16 45.30 -3.15 7.06
C PHE A 16 46.62 -2.83 7.80
N TYR A 17 47.61 -2.25 7.13
CA TYR A 17 48.88 -1.82 7.72
C TYR A 17 48.89 -0.35 8.15
N ASN A 18 47.81 0.40 7.88
CA ASN A 18 47.64 1.75 8.41
C ASN A 18 46.70 1.71 9.63
N PRO A 19 47.20 1.92 10.86
CA PRO A 19 46.38 1.80 12.08
C PRO A 19 45.22 2.81 12.11
N THR A 20 45.41 4.01 11.55
CA THR A 20 44.37 5.05 11.47
C THR A 20 43.24 4.61 10.56
N THR A 21 43.58 4.10 9.38
CA THR A 21 42.62 3.62 8.40
C THR A 21 41.84 2.40 8.89
N VAL A 22 42.52 1.46 9.58
CA VAL A 22 41.88 0.31 10.22
C VAL A 22 40.93 0.75 11.33
N ALA A 23 41.31 1.70 12.18
CA ALA A 23 40.44 2.21 13.24
C ALA A 23 39.18 2.87 12.66
N TYR A 24 39.32 3.66 11.59
CA TYR A 24 38.19 4.26 10.89
C TYR A 24 37.26 3.18 10.29
N GLY A 25 37.81 2.19 9.60
CA GLY A 25 37.04 1.08 9.03
C GLY A 25 36.29 0.27 10.09
N LYS A 26 36.91 0.02 11.24
CA LYS A 26 36.26 -0.65 12.38
C LYS A 26 35.07 0.16 12.91
N ASN A 27 35.22 1.47 13.07
CA ASN A 27 34.14 2.33 13.55
C ASN A 27 32.97 2.37 12.56
N GLU A 28 33.25 2.51 11.26
CA GLU A 28 32.21 2.48 10.23
C GLU A 28 31.51 1.11 10.14
N PHE A 29 32.27 0.02 10.29
CA PHE A 29 31.69 -1.33 10.34
C PHE A 29 30.73 -1.49 11.52
N ILE A 30 31.13 -1.08 12.73
CA ILE A 30 30.28 -1.14 13.92
C ILE A 30 29.06 -0.23 13.76
N LYS A 31 29.20 0.94 13.13
CA LYS A 31 28.09 1.86 12.88
C LYS A 31 27.02 1.27 11.96
N ILE A 32 27.42 0.58 10.89
CA ILE A 32 26.48 0.00 9.93
C ILE A 32 25.92 -1.34 10.44
N TRP A 33 26.77 -2.17 11.04
CA TRP A 33 26.44 -3.59 11.31
C TRP A 33 26.35 -3.96 12.80
N GLY A 34 26.84 -3.12 13.71
CA GLY A 34 26.93 -3.41 15.15
C GLY A 34 28.11 -4.31 15.52
N ASP A 35 28.14 -4.80 16.77
CA ASP A 35 29.12 -5.79 17.23
C ASP A 35 28.73 -7.19 16.71
N ARG A 36 29.57 -7.75 15.81
CA ARG A 36 29.33 -9.01 15.11
C ARG A 36 30.39 -10.05 15.46
N PRO A 37 30.00 -11.31 15.74
CA PRO A 37 30.95 -12.39 15.95
C PRO A 37 31.66 -12.77 14.63
N LEU A 38 32.85 -13.38 14.75
CA LEU A 38 33.61 -13.87 13.60
C LEU A 38 33.07 -15.23 13.17
N GLU A 39 32.10 -15.23 12.27
CA GLU A 39 31.42 -16.44 11.75
C GLU A 39 31.13 -16.29 10.24
N ASP A 40 30.95 -17.42 9.56
CA ASP A 40 30.54 -17.43 8.15
C ASP A 40 29.12 -16.89 7.99
N ASN A 41 28.84 -16.21 6.87
CA ASN A 41 27.55 -15.56 6.61
C ASN A 41 27.09 -14.56 7.68
N TRP A 42 28.03 -13.96 8.44
CA TRP A 42 27.73 -12.99 9.51
C TRP A 42 26.81 -11.83 9.06
N ARG A 43 26.81 -11.49 7.76
CA ARG A 43 25.93 -10.47 7.15
C ARG A 43 24.44 -10.84 7.19
N TRP A 44 24.11 -12.13 7.13
CA TRP A 44 22.74 -12.65 7.15
C TRP A 44 22.34 -13.22 8.51
N SER A 45 23.31 -13.49 9.39
CA SER A 45 23.01 -13.92 10.75
C SER A 45 22.30 -12.81 11.54
N ASN A 46 21.11 -13.10 12.07
CA ASN A 46 20.40 -12.20 12.99
C ASN A 46 21.02 -12.18 14.41
N LYS A 47 22.14 -12.88 14.62
CA LYS A 47 22.89 -12.90 15.87
C LYS A 47 23.67 -11.57 16.03
N ARG A 48 23.02 -10.54 16.56
CA ARG A 48 23.73 -9.40 17.17
C ARG A 48 24.30 -9.87 18.50
N ARG A 49 25.55 -9.53 18.81
CA ARG A 49 26.05 -9.69 20.18
C ARG A 49 25.19 -8.82 21.09
N GLN A 50 24.44 -9.45 21.99
CA GLN A 50 23.65 -8.75 23.01
C GLN A 50 24.59 -8.06 24.01
N ASN A 51 25.09 -6.89 23.65
CA ASN A 51 25.56 -5.94 24.65
C ASN A 51 24.32 -5.27 25.23
N ASN A 52 23.93 -5.75 26.40
CA ASN A 52 22.78 -5.35 27.18
C ASN A 52 22.76 -3.81 27.35
N LYS A 53 21.95 -3.12 26.55
CA LYS A 53 21.39 -1.79 26.84
C LYS A 53 20.22 -1.49 25.89
N GLN A 54 19.04 -1.50 26.51
CA GLN A 54 17.85 -0.73 26.17
C GLN A 54 17.07 -1.17 24.91
N GLN A 55 16.27 -2.21 25.14
CA GLN A 55 14.87 -2.38 24.75
C GLN A 55 14.32 -1.31 23.78
N ASP A 56 14.36 -1.64 22.49
CA ASP A 56 13.29 -1.28 21.56
C ASP A 56 12.56 -2.57 21.21
N SER A 57 11.26 -2.55 21.43
CA SER A 57 10.39 -3.74 21.43
C SER A 57 9.95 -4.05 20.02
N GLU A 58 10.82 -4.65 19.22
CA GLU A 58 10.37 -5.53 18.13
C GLU A 58 10.39 -6.97 18.65
N THR A 59 9.20 -7.55 18.75
CA THR A 59 8.96 -8.98 18.95
C THR A 59 9.55 -9.81 17.81
N SER A 60 10.87 -9.90 17.76
CA SER A 60 11.56 -11.05 17.17
C SER A 60 11.69 -12.05 18.30
N GLY A 61 10.69 -12.93 18.43
CA GLY A 61 10.83 -14.12 19.26
C GLY A 61 12.10 -14.85 18.83
N ASP A 62 12.93 -15.22 19.80
CA ASP A 62 14.14 -16.00 19.60
C ASP A 62 13.73 -17.41 19.13
N VAL A 63 13.46 -17.55 17.84
CA VAL A 63 13.17 -18.84 17.19
C VAL A 63 14.48 -19.59 17.11
N SER A 64 14.54 -20.76 17.73
CA SER A 64 15.75 -21.59 17.70
C SER A 64 16.09 -22.02 16.27
N GLU A 65 17.38 -22.26 16.00
CA GLU A 65 17.83 -22.77 14.69
C GLU A 65 17.13 -24.10 14.32
N ASP A 66 16.81 -24.92 15.31
CA ASP A 66 16.10 -26.18 15.13
C ASP A 66 14.64 -25.98 14.68
N GLU A 67 13.95 -24.96 15.20
CA GLU A 67 12.57 -24.62 14.77
C GLU A 67 12.52 -24.04 13.36
N LEU A 68 13.57 -23.34 12.91
CA LEU A 68 13.65 -22.79 11.55
C LEU A 68 13.76 -23.87 10.48
N LEU A 69 14.30 -25.04 10.82
CA LEU A 69 14.48 -26.19 9.95
C LEU A 69 13.28 -27.16 9.98
N ASP A 70 12.35 -26.99 10.91
CA ASP A 70 11.17 -27.84 11.04
C ASP A 70 10.00 -27.34 10.17
N PRO A 71 9.55 -28.10 9.15
CA PRO A 71 8.37 -27.74 8.38
C PRO A 71 7.09 -27.59 9.22
N GLN A 72 6.97 -28.35 10.32
CA GLN A 72 5.78 -28.35 11.16
C GLN A 72 5.62 -27.02 11.92
N PHE A 73 6.74 -26.34 12.22
CA PHE A 73 6.74 -25.00 12.79
C PHE A 73 6.07 -23.96 11.88
N TYR A 74 6.25 -24.06 10.56
CA TYR A 74 5.62 -23.12 9.62
C TYR A 74 4.15 -23.48 9.38
N ILE A 75 3.81 -24.78 9.36
CA ILE A 75 2.42 -25.24 9.23
C ILE A 75 1.58 -24.77 10.42
N SER A 76 2.13 -24.83 11.64
CA SER A 76 1.42 -24.37 12.85
C SER A 76 1.16 -22.86 12.87
N LYS A 77 1.90 -22.08 12.07
CA LYS A 77 1.69 -20.64 11.90
C LYS A 77 0.64 -20.28 10.85
N ILE A 78 0.16 -21.24 10.06
CA ILE A 78 -0.92 -20.98 9.10
C ILE A 78 -2.21 -20.75 9.91
N PRO A 79 -2.86 -19.58 9.77
CA PRO A 79 -4.12 -19.33 10.46
C PRO A 79 -5.17 -20.37 10.04
N THR A 80 -5.79 -21.01 11.03
CA THR A 80 -6.83 -22.03 10.83
C THR A 80 -8.17 -21.63 11.44
N GLU A 81 -8.18 -20.61 12.29
CA GLU A 81 -9.41 -20.06 12.85
C GLU A 81 -10.18 -19.28 11.80
N GLU A 82 -11.49 -19.50 11.71
CA GLU A 82 -12.38 -18.84 10.75
C GLU A 82 -12.30 -17.32 10.87
N LYS A 83 -12.22 -16.80 12.10
CA LYS A 83 -12.08 -15.37 12.37
C LYS A 83 -10.82 -14.76 11.72
N ASP A 84 -9.70 -15.47 11.79
CA ASP A 84 -8.44 -14.98 11.22
C ASP A 84 -8.49 -15.03 9.70
N ILE A 85 -9.05 -16.11 9.15
CA ILE A 85 -9.25 -16.26 7.70
C ILE A 85 -10.16 -15.16 7.17
N ASP A 86 -11.25 -14.84 7.87
CA ASP A 86 -12.16 -13.76 7.52
C ASP A 86 -11.46 -12.39 7.57
N SER A 87 -10.66 -12.14 8.61
CA SER A 87 -9.88 -10.90 8.73
C SER A 87 -8.93 -10.74 7.54
N ILE A 88 -8.18 -11.80 7.21
CA ILE A 88 -7.25 -11.81 6.07
C ILE A 88 -8.01 -11.62 4.76
N ALA A 89 -9.18 -12.25 4.60
CA ALA A 89 -10.00 -12.09 3.40
C ALA A 89 -10.47 -10.64 3.22
N LYS A 90 -10.87 -9.97 4.31
CA LYS A 90 -11.24 -8.55 4.29
C LYS A 90 -10.07 -7.65 3.92
N GLU A 91 -8.92 -7.82 4.57
CA GLU A 91 -7.70 -7.06 4.26
C GLU A 91 -7.26 -7.26 2.81
N ARG A 92 -7.29 -8.51 2.33
CA ARG A 92 -6.98 -8.84 0.95
C ARG A 92 -7.92 -8.10 -0.02
N ASN A 93 -9.23 -8.14 0.25
CA ASN A 93 -10.23 -7.50 -0.61
C ASN A 93 -10.07 -5.98 -0.63
N ASP A 94 -9.81 -5.35 0.51
CA ASP A 94 -9.49 -3.93 0.59
C ASP A 94 -8.24 -3.58 -0.23
N ALA A 95 -7.15 -4.33 -0.04
CA ALA A 95 -5.92 -4.13 -0.80
C ALA A 95 -6.11 -4.27 -2.32
N TYR A 96 -6.92 -5.24 -2.76
CA TYR A 96 -7.26 -5.39 -4.18
C TYR A 96 -8.02 -4.20 -4.74
N TYR A 97 -8.99 -3.66 -4.00
CA TYR A 97 -9.72 -2.47 -4.39
C TYR A 97 -8.78 -1.27 -4.52
N GLN A 98 -8.00 -0.99 -3.48
CA GLN A 98 -7.06 0.14 -3.46
C GLN A 98 -6.03 0.04 -4.59
N LEU A 99 -5.46 -1.15 -4.83
CA LEU A 99 -4.54 -1.36 -5.95
C LEU A 99 -5.20 -1.10 -7.30
N ALA A 100 -6.44 -1.55 -7.50
CA ALA A 100 -7.15 -1.30 -8.74
C ALA A 100 -7.34 0.20 -9.01
N ILE A 101 -7.74 0.97 -7.99
CA ILE A 101 -7.89 2.42 -8.08
C ILE A 101 -6.55 3.08 -8.39
N ILE A 102 -5.48 2.72 -7.66
CA ILE A 102 -4.14 3.26 -7.88
C ILE A 102 -3.65 2.97 -9.30
N TYR A 103 -3.82 1.74 -9.81
CA TYR A 103 -3.44 1.39 -11.17
C TYR A 103 -4.21 2.19 -12.21
N LYS A 104 -5.52 2.42 -12.00
CA LYS A 104 -6.36 3.20 -12.92
C LYS A 104 -5.99 4.68 -12.92
N GLU A 105 -5.94 5.30 -11.74
CA GLU A 105 -5.85 6.75 -11.58
C GLU A 105 -4.42 7.27 -11.64
N LYS A 106 -3.49 6.63 -10.91
CA LYS A 106 -2.12 7.13 -10.75
C LYS A 106 -1.21 6.63 -11.86
N PHE A 107 -1.28 5.33 -12.18
CA PHE A 107 -0.37 4.71 -13.14
C PHE A 107 -0.94 4.57 -14.55
N LYS A 108 -2.26 4.67 -14.72
CA LYS A 108 -2.97 4.43 -15.99
C LYS A 108 -2.69 3.03 -16.57
N GLU A 109 -2.40 2.08 -15.70
CA GLU A 109 -2.19 0.66 -16.01
C GLU A 109 -3.55 -0.07 -16.01
N TYR A 110 -4.36 0.23 -17.02
CA TYR A 110 -5.77 -0.20 -17.07
C TYR A 110 -5.92 -1.73 -17.09
N LYS A 111 -4.99 -2.47 -17.69
CA LYS A 111 -5.01 -3.94 -17.69
C LYS A 111 -4.81 -4.49 -16.27
N LEU A 112 -3.83 -3.95 -15.53
CA LEU A 112 -3.60 -4.34 -14.13
C LEU A 112 -4.79 -3.97 -13.26
N SER A 113 -5.37 -2.77 -13.44
CA SER A 113 -6.58 -2.38 -12.73
C SER A 113 -7.74 -3.35 -12.99
N LYS A 114 -7.99 -3.70 -14.25
CA LYS A 114 -9.00 -4.70 -14.65
C LYS A 114 -8.81 -6.02 -13.92
N ASP A 115 -7.58 -6.55 -13.94
CA ASP A 115 -7.27 -7.85 -13.34
C ASP A 115 -7.51 -7.83 -11.82
N LYS A 116 -7.14 -6.74 -11.13
CA LYS A 116 -7.38 -6.59 -9.70
C LYS A 116 -8.86 -6.46 -9.36
N LEU A 117 -9.65 -5.72 -10.14
CA LEU A 117 -11.11 -5.62 -9.96
C LEU A 117 -11.82 -6.96 -10.19
N LYS A 118 -11.41 -7.72 -11.21
CA LYS A 118 -11.95 -9.05 -11.46
C LYS A 118 -11.61 -10.03 -10.34
N GLN A 119 -10.37 -10.00 -9.83
CA GLN A 119 -9.98 -10.82 -8.68
C GLN A 119 -10.76 -10.44 -7.42
N LEU A 120 -10.95 -9.15 -7.16
CA LEU A 120 -11.77 -8.67 -6.06
C LEU A 120 -13.20 -9.21 -6.13
N LEU A 121 -13.86 -9.07 -7.28
CA LEU A 121 -15.24 -9.53 -7.48
C LEU A 121 -15.36 -11.06 -7.39
N ALA A 122 -14.33 -11.80 -7.81
CA ALA A 122 -14.29 -13.26 -7.66
C ALA A 122 -14.09 -13.72 -6.21
N ASN A 123 -13.53 -12.86 -5.35
CA ASN A 123 -13.24 -13.16 -3.94
C ASN A 123 -14.42 -12.89 -2.99
N ASN A 124 -15.63 -12.69 -3.52
CA ASN A 124 -16.87 -12.43 -2.77
C ASN A 124 -16.70 -11.34 -1.70
N PRO A 125 -16.42 -10.08 -2.12
CA PRO A 125 -16.09 -9.01 -1.20
C PRO A 125 -17.31 -8.51 -0.42
N GLU A 126 -17.06 -7.72 0.63
CA GLU A 126 -18.14 -7.03 1.35
C GLU A 126 -18.96 -6.15 0.39
N GLU A 127 -20.27 -6.06 0.61
CA GLU A 127 -21.24 -5.32 -0.24
C GLU A 127 -20.78 -3.90 -0.60
N LYS A 128 -20.10 -3.23 0.33
CA LYS A 128 -19.55 -1.87 0.15
C LYS A 128 -18.60 -1.76 -1.05
N TYR A 129 -17.93 -2.84 -1.47
CA TYR A 129 -17.01 -2.84 -2.61
C TYR A 129 -17.65 -3.30 -3.91
N ILE A 130 -18.78 -4.01 -3.89
CA ILE A 130 -19.32 -4.69 -5.07
C ILE A 130 -19.68 -3.68 -6.18
N VAL A 131 -20.55 -2.73 -5.87
CA VAL A 131 -21.01 -1.74 -6.86
C VAL A 131 -19.88 -0.78 -7.29
N PRO A 132 -19.08 -0.21 -6.38
CA PRO A 132 -17.92 0.59 -6.76
C PRO A 132 -16.93 -0.16 -7.63
N ALA A 133 -16.62 -1.43 -7.33
CA ALA A 133 -15.69 -2.23 -8.12
C ALA A 133 -16.26 -2.53 -9.52
N LYS A 134 -17.55 -2.89 -9.63
CA LYS A 134 -18.22 -3.06 -10.93
C LYS A 134 -18.19 -1.78 -11.76
N TYR A 135 -18.49 -0.63 -11.15
CA TYR A 135 -18.46 0.66 -11.85
C TYR A 135 -17.06 1.02 -12.34
N ASN A 136 -16.04 0.85 -11.49
CA ASN A 136 -14.65 1.05 -11.87
C ASN A 136 -14.23 0.08 -12.98
N LEU A 137 -14.72 -1.16 -12.97
CA LEU A 137 -14.44 -2.15 -14.00
C LEU A 137 -15.07 -1.73 -15.34
N TYR A 138 -16.31 -1.24 -15.33
CA TYR A 138 -16.94 -0.62 -16.50
C TYR A 138 -16.08 0.51 -17.07
N LYS A 139 -15.63 1.45 -16.24
CA LYS A 139 -14.76 2.55 -16.68
C LYS A 139 -13.44 2.09 -17.26
N VAL A 140 -12.84 1.05 -16.66
CA VAL A 140 -11.61 0.43 -17.19
C VAL A 140 -11.87 -0.24 -18.54
N TYR A 141 -13.00 -0.91 -18.73
CA TYR A 141 -13.37 -1.47 -20.04
C TYR A 141 -13.55 -0.39 -21.11
N GLU A 142 -14.20 0.74 -20.80
CA GLU A 142 -14.29 1.88 -21.72
C GLU A 142 -12.90 2.41 -22.12
N LEU A 143 -12.00 2.56 -21.15
CA LEU A 143 -10.63 3.04 -21.38
C LEU A 143 -9.78 2.07 -22.22
N LEU A 144 -10.07 0.78 -22.16
CA LEU A 144 -9.42 -0.26 -22.96
C LEU A 144 -10.08 -0.47 -24.33
N GLY A 145 -11.22 0.19 -24.61
CA GLY A 145 -12.00 -0.02 -25.83
C GLY A 145 -12.77 -1.34 -25.88
N GLU A 146 -12.93 -2.01 -24.73
CA GLU A 146 -13.62 -3.30 -24.58
C GLU A 146 -15.14 -3.07 -24.41
N ASN A 147 -15.76 -2.40 -25.40
CA ASN A 147 -17.14 -1.86 -25.29
C ASN A 147 -18.21 -2.92 -25.00
N SER A 148 -18.06 -4.13 -25.53
CA SER A 148 -19.02 -5.23 -25.26
C SER A 148 -19.05 -5.61 -23.79
N GLU A 149 -17.89 -5.73 -23.16
CA GLU A 149 -17.76 -6.05 -21.74
C GLU A 149 -18.21 -4.87 -20.86
N ALA A 150 -17.91 -3.64 -21.30
CA ALA A 150 -18.40 -2.43 -20.65
C ALA A 150 -19.92 -2.41 -20.57
N GLU A 151 -20.62 -2.67 -21.67
CA GLU A 151 -22.09 -2.71 -21.69
C GLU A 151 -22.67 -3.86 -20.85
N ILE A 152 -22.02 -5.03 -20.81
CA ILE A 152 -22.44 -6.13 -19.92
C ILE A 152 -22.39 -5.67 -18.46
N VAL A 153 -21.26 -5.12 -18.01
CA VAL A 153 -21.10 -4.69 -16.61
C VAL A 153 -22.03 -3.53 -16.27
N LYS A 154 -22.21 -2.57 -17.18
CA LYS A 154 -23.16 -1.47 -17.02
C LYS A 154 -24.58 -1.96 -16.80
N ASN A 155 -25.05 -2.88 -17.65
CA ASN A 155 -26.39 -3.44 -17.52
C ASN A 155 -26.56 -4.23 -16.22
N GLN A 156 -25.54 -4.98 -15.78
CA GLN A 156 -25.54 -5.65 -14.48
C GLN A 156 -25.71 -4.66 -13.32
N ILE A 157 -24.98 -3.55 -13.33
CA ILE A 157 -25.10 -2.52 -12.28
C ILE A 157 -26.55 -1.97 -12.24
N ILE A 158 -27.12 -1.66 -13.40
CA ILE A 158 -28.47 -1.10 -13.51
C ILE A 158 -29.54 -2.12 -13.06
N SER A 159 -29.40 -3.39 -13.44
CA SER A 159 -30.39 -4.41 -13.12
C SER A 159 -30.31 -4.92 -11.69
N GLU A 160 -29.10 -5.10 -11.16
CA GLU A 160 -28.88 -5.70 -9.84
C GLU A 160 -28.87 -4.65 -8.73
N HIS A 161 -28.47 -3.41 -9.03
CA HIS A 161 -28.36 -2.32 -8.06
C HIS A 161 -29.00 -1.01 -8.55
N PRO A 162 -30.30 -1.00 -8.95
CA PRO A 162 -30.96 0.16 -9.54
C PRO A 162 -30.99 1.39 -8.63
N GLU A 163 -31.07 1.18 -7.31
CA GLU A 163 -31.07 2.25 -6.30
C GLU A 163 -29.67 2.82 -6.04
N SER A 164 -28.61 2.18 -6.55
CA SER A 164 -27.26 2.68 -6.36
C SER A 164 -27.03 3.96 -7.14
N ARG A 165 -26.26 4.88 -6.56
CA ARG A 165 -25.81 6.10 -7.21
C ARG A 165 -25.15 5.81 -8.57
N TYR A 166 -24.39 4.71 -8.68
CA TYR A 166 -23.76 4.30 -9.93
C TYR A 166 -24.78 3.91 -11.01
N ALA A 167 -25.82 3.16 -10.68
CA ALA A 167 -26.88 2.83 -11.62
C ALA A 167 -27.60 4.09 -12.12
N GLN A 168 -27.91 5.03 -11.22
CA GLN A 168 -28.54 6.30 -11.60
C GLN A 168 -27.69 7.11 -12.59
N ILE A 169 -26.36 7.17 -12.36
CA ILE A 169 -25.40 7.83 -13.27
C ILE A 169 -25.39 7.13 -14.64
N LEU A 170 -25.38 5.80 -14.64
CA LEU A 170 -25.31 5.01 -15.88
C LEU A 170 -26.61 5.06 -16.70
N SER A 171 -27.76 5.19 -16.03
CA SER A 171 -29.07 5.30 -16.70
C SER A 171 -29.34 6.70 -17.24
N ASN A 172 -28.83 7.75 -16.61
CA ASN A 172 -29.00 9.12 -17.09
C ASN A 172 -27.69 9.93 -16.90
N PRO A 173 -26.78 9.88 -17.90
CA PRO A 173 -25.49 10.55 -17.82
C PRO A 173 -25.57 12.07 -17.62
N GLU A 174 -26.65 12.72 -18.06
CA GLU A 174 -26.88 14.16 -17.88
C GLU A 174 -27.10 14.54 -16.41
N LEU A 175 -27.58 13.61 -15.56
CA LEU A 175 -27.73 13.84 -14.12
C LEU A 175 -26.37 14.10 -13.46
N ALA A 176 -25.30 13.46 -13.91
CA ALA A 176 -23.98 13.64 -13.32
C ALA A 176 -23.49 15.10 -13.38
N SER A 177 -23.98 15.87 -14.34
CA SER A 177 -23.66 17.29 -14.54
C SER A 177 -24.65 18.25 -13.88
N SER A 178 -25.74 17.76 -13.30
CA SER A 178 -26.73 18.61 -12.62
C SER A 178 -26.25 19.01 -11.22
N GLU A 179 -26.44 20.27 -10.83
CA GLU A 179 -26.04 20.80 -9.51
C GLU A 179 -26.74 20.10 -8.33
N ASP A 180 -27.91 19.53 -8.60
CA ASP A 180 -28.71 18.76 -7.63
C ASP A 180 -28.19 17.33 -7.44
N PHE A 181 -27.36 16.83 -8.36
CA PHE A 181 -26.77 15.51 -8.22
C PHE A 181 -25.61 15.53 -7.23
N GLU A 182 -25.62 14.59 -6.29
CA GLU A 182 -24.54 14.38 -5.32
C GLU A 182 -23.31 13.73 -5.99
N SER A 183 -22.75 14.40 -7.00
CA SER A 183 -21.41 14.08 -7.49
C SER A 183 -20.37 14.44 -6.42
N PRO A 184 -19.20 13.79 -6.38
CA PRO A 184 -18.19 14.12 -5.38
C PRO A 184 -17.77 15.59 -5.56
N GLU A 185 -17.66 16.07 -6.80
CA GLU A 185 -17.34 17.47 -7.10
C GLU A 185 -18.42 18.43 -6.60
N ASN A 186 -19.70 18.15 -6.84
CA ASN A 186 -20.80 19.00 -6.37
C ASN A 186 -20.90 19.01 -4.85
N VAL A 187 -20.75 17.84 -4.21
CA VAL A 187 -20.76 17.72 -2.75
C VAL A 187 -19.57 18.46 -2.15
N TYR A 188 -18.38 18.31 -2.74
CA TYR A 188 -17.19 19.04 -2.32
C TYR A 188 -17.40 20.56 -2.44
N ASN A 189 -17.93 21.03 -3.57
CA ASN A 189 -18.19 22.46 -3.79
C ASN A 189 -19.20 23.00 -2.77
N LYS A 190 -20.28 22.25 -2.46
CA LYS A 190 -21.27 22.60 -1.43
C LYS A 190 -20.63 22.68 -0.04
N LEU A 191 -19.79 21.71 0.33
CA LEU A 191 -19.09 21.72 1.63
C LEU A 191 -18.05 22.83 1.72
N TYR A 192 -17.35 23.10 0.62
CA TYR A 192 -16.39 24.19 0.55
C TYR A 192 -17.07 25.55 0.75
N GLN A 193 -18.26 25.77 0.17
CA GLN A 193 -19.06 26.96 0.46
C GLN A 193 -19.46 27.05 1.94
N GLN A 194 -19.91 25.94 2.55
CA GLN A 194 -20.23 25.91 3.99
C GLN A 194 -19.00 26.18 4.87
N PHE A 195 -17.82 25.75 4.43
CA PHE A 195 -16.55 26.04 5.09
C PHE A 195 -16.23 27.54 5.03
N GLU A 196 -16.42 28.18 3.88
CA GLU A 196 -16.28 29.65 3.73
C GLU A 196 -17.30 30.41 4.60
N GLU A 197 -18.49 29.86 4.80
CA GLU A 197 -19.52 30.35 5.73
C GLU A 197 -19.24 30.05 7.22
N GLN A 198 -18.08 29.48 7.56
CA GLN A 198 -17.63 29.15 8.92
C GLN A 198 -18.47 28.05 9.63
N LYS A 199 -19.20 27.21 8.87
CA LYS A 199 -20.01 26.11 9.42
C LYS A 199 -19.17 24.84 9.68
N TYR A 200 -18.07 24.98 10.41
CA TYR A 200 -17.03 23.94 10.50
C TYR A 200 -17.51 22.57 11.00
N GLN A 201 -18.34 22.53 12.05
CA GLN A 201 -18.82 21.25 12.59
C GLN A 201 -19.65 20.48 11.56
N ALA A 202 -20.55 21.17 10.84
CA ALA A 202 -21.35 20.55 9.79
C ALA A 202 -20.49 20.07 8.62
N VAL A 203 -19.42 20.79 8.30
CA VAL A 203 -18.47 20.37 7.26
C VAL A 203 -17.74 19.09 7.67
N ILE A 204 -17.20 19.04 8.89
CA ILE A 204 -16.50 17.85 9.42
C ILE A 204 -17.44 16.62 9.42
N ASP A 205 -18.64 16.77 9.98
CA ASP A 205 -19.61 15.67 10.08
C ASP A 205 -20.04 15.14 8.71
N ASN A 206 -20.11 16.00 7.70
CA ASN A 206 -20.44 15.60 6.34
C ASN A 206 -19.23 15.04 5.59
N CYS A 207 -18.03 15.60 5.78
CA CYS A 207 -16.80 15.02 5.23
C CYS A 207 -16.62 13.56 5.67
N ASP A 208 -16.85 13.23 6.95
CA ASP A 208 -16.76 11.85 7.43
C ASP A 208 -17.70 10.89 6.68
N LYS A 209 -18.92 11.34 6.38
CA LYS A 209 -19.89 10.56 5.61
C LYS A 209 -19.44 10.39 4.16
N TYR A 210 -18.99 11.46 3.52
CA TYR A 210 -18.67 11.46 2.09
C TYR A 210 -17.31 10.83 1.77
N ILE A 211 -16.33 10.90 2.68
CA ILE A 211 -15.08 10.14 2.58
C ILE A 211 -15.40 8.64 2.51
N SER A 212 -16.31 8.17 3.37
CA SER A 212 -16.75 6.77 3.37
C SER A 212 -17.58 6.41 2.13
N ALA A 213 -18.48 7.31 1.71
CA ALA A 213 -19.38 7.08 0.57
C ALA A 213 -18.68 7.14 -0.80
N PHE A 214 -17.58 7.90 -0.90
CA PHE A 214 -16.81 8.08 -2.13
C PHE A 214 -15.46 7.34 -2.08
N ASP A 215 -15.30 6.32 -1.23
CA ASP A 215 -14.03 5.60 -1.10
C ASP A 215 -13.50 5.09 -2.45
N GLY A 216 -12.22 5.40 -2.72
CA GLY A 216 -11.55 5.17 -3.99
C GLY A 216 -11.80 6.23 -5.08
N ASP A 217 -12.57 7.28 -4.82
CA ASP A 217 -12.73 8.42 -5.73
C ASP A 217 -11.50 9.37 -5.65
N PRO A 218 -11.01 9.91 -6.79
CA PRO A 218 -9.90 10.86 -6.81
C PRO A 218 -10.10 12.12 -5.95
N LEU A 219 -11.35 12.45 -5.60
CA LEU A 219 -11.67 13.62 -4.82
C LEU A 219 -11.60 13.39 -3.30
N VAL A 220 -11.57 12.13 -2.82
CA VAL A 220 -11.48 11.80 -1.39
C VAL A 220 -10.37 12.57 -0.66
N PRO A 221 -9.13 12.69 -1.18
CA PRO A 221 -8.08 13.47 -0.51
C PRO A 221 -8.43 14.95 -0.30
N LYS A 222 -9.28 15.54 -1.15
CA LYS A 222 -9.73 16.93 -0.95
C LYS A 222 -10.73 17.04 0.19
N PHE A 223 -11.60 16.04 0.38
CA PHE A 223 -12.49 15.99 1.54
C PHE A 223 -11.71 15.84 2.86
N GLU A 224 -10.67 15.00 2.85
CA GLU A 224 -9.75 14.86 4.00
C GLU A 224 -9.05 16.19 4.32
N LEU A 225 -8.61 16.91 3.29
CA LEU A 225 -8.01 18.24 3.47
C LEU A 225 -9.02 19.26 4.02
N LEU A 226 -10.26 19.23 3.55
CA LEU A 226 -11.31 20.16 4.00
C LEU A 226 -11.71 19.93 5.47
N LYS A 227 -11.51 18.70 5.96
CA LYS A 227 -11.77 18.28 7.34
C LYS A 227 -10.63 18.66 8.31
N ALA A 228 -9.39 18.71 7.83
CA ALA A 228 -8.17 18.91 8.64
C ALA A 228 -8.06 20.30 9.28
#